data_AF-A0A660VMC4-F1
#
_entry.id   AF-A0A660VMC4-F1
#
_cell.length_a   1.000
_cell.length_b   1.000
_cell.length_c   1.000
_cell.angle_alpha   90.00
_cell.angle_beta   90.00
_cell.angle_gamma   90.00
#
_symmetry.space_group_name_H-M   'P 1'
#
loop_
_entity.id
_entity.type
_entity.pdbx_description
1 polymer ?
#
loop_
_entity_poly.entity_id
_entity_poly.type
_entity_poly.pdbx_seq_one_letter_code
_entity_poly.pdbx_strand_id
1 'polypeptide(L)'
;MRRAALLLISLLTPLASAPAQDTRSLADGLVRLIRAHEQADGGYGELARSCRVLDLLGRSPRRYNELDGPFVRRAAELVANDTSPELDAWRVLALAGAVTPPMVAARNRARDRLAADAAGLLDARALLALYTLPPAVSPRLPEAPAGASAELAVLLASDPASVAPPAVDAGADWTRWARAARLRGLRPGVLPSLPQAPASADTPLPELLERLELVIVLHGLLQPSGAVAELPPLPAKKSAPDSLEAALAHALVFLESRQSGGTLGLDAPGWDGPEPGVTALCLSGAIRASDMLGRPAPKWVDPGLDWLASLQRPDGSIQTYGVAVYTTSVAMEALLDGGRERHAVVVARALTFLVAAQADEGEGYRSEDDPHYGGVGYGGDERPDLSNTFMALGAAQRAGLDPDDAFFQKALTFLRRNQNLGEAGGAHLPRAGGGTTVPGTDGGATYMPGNSPAGEDQVGDGIYVARSYGSMTYALTRSYLICGLTSQDQRVAAAVVWLARNFSVRSNPGFDDPARAGDGLYYYYMAMARTLRLVDDELLIREDGSTLDWRTELLPHLLGQQRIDGSWANEHSSRWYEGSPTLCTGFALLTLAASDS
;
A
#
# COMPACT_ATOMS: atom_id res chain seq x y z
N MET A 1 21.80 -56.30 8.06
CA MET A 1 22.93 -55.79 7.25
C MET A 1 22.31 -55.03 6.08
N ARG A 2 22.12 -53.72 6.21
CA ARG A 2 23.02 -52.62 5.80
C ARG A 2 22.68 -52.11 4.39
N ARG A 3 22.31 -50.81 4.36
CA ARG A 3 22.20 -49.86 3.23
C ARG A 3 20.83 -49.71 2.56
N ALA A 4 19.91 -49.09 3.29
CA ALA A 4 18.77 -48.33 2.74
C ALA A 4 18.56 -47.05 3.59
N ALA A 5 19.65 -46.30 3.81
CA ALA A 5 19.69 -45.04 4.52
C ALA A 5 20.79 -44.18 3.90
N LEU A 6 20.50 -43.58 2.74
CA LEU A 6 21.28 -42.51 2.07
C LEU A 6 20.69 -42.27 0.67
N LEU A 7 19.47 -41.70 0.58
CA LEU A 7 18.96 -41.05 -0.65
C LEU A 7 17.67 -40.25 -0.43
N LEU A 8 17.44 -39.74 0.80
CA LEU A 8 16.31 -38.88 1.14
C LEU A 8 16.73 -37.48 1.65
N ILE A 9 18.00 -37.07 1.44
CA ILE A 9 18.57 -35.83 1.99
C ILE A 9 19.14 -34.90 0.89
N SER A 10 18.79 -35.10 -0.39
CA SER A 10 19.31 -34.25 -1.48
C SER A 10 18.25 -33.59 -2.38
N LEU A 11 16.98 -33.51 -1.95
CA LEU A 11 15.91 -32.77 -2.66
C LEU A 11 15.28 -31.63 -1.83
N LEU A 12 15.89 -31.29 -0.69
CA LEU A 12 15.56 -30.09 0.08
C LEU A 12 16.81 -29.24 0.21
N THR A 13 17.36 -28.80 -0.91
CA THR A 13 18.10 -27.53 -0.90
C THR A 13 17.02 -26.45 -0.87
N PRO A 14 16.87 -25.70 0.24
CA PRO A 14 16.09 -24.47 0.16
C PRO A 14 16.78 -23.63 -0.93
N LEU A 15 15.99 -23.20 -1.93
CA LEU A 15 16.38 -22.11 -2.81
C LEU A 15 17.03 -21.05 -1.92
N ALA A 16 18.33 -20.86 -2.10
CA ALA A 16 19.12 -19.96 -1.28
C ALA A 16 18.35 -18.65 -1.15
N SER A 17 18.14 -18.24 0.08
CA SER A 17 17.48 -17.00 0.47
C SER A 17 18.19 -15.84 -0.19
N ALA A 18 17.72 -15.44 -1.38
CA ALA A 18 17.96 -14.12 -1.89
C ALA A 18 17.39 -13.14 -0.86
N PRO A 19 18.09 -12.05 -0.51
CA PRO A 19 17.52 -11.02 0.36
C PRO A 19 16.17 -10.65 -0.24
N ALA A 20 15.14 -10.71 0.59
CA ALA A 20 13.76 -10.42 0.21
C ALA A 20 13.64 -8.94 -0.15
N GLN A 21 14.16 -8.54 -1.31
CA GLN A 21 13.66 -7.37 -1.99
C GLN A 21 12.21 -7.70 -2.34
N ASP A 22 11.32 -7.03 -1.64
CA ASP A 22 9.90 -7.09 -1.88
C ASP A 22 9.63 -6.76 -3.36
N THR A 23 9.27 -7.79 -4.13
CA THR A 23 8.86 -7.67 -5.54
C THR A 23 7.79 -6.60 -5.78
N ARG A 24 6.99 -6.23 -4.76
CA ARG A 24 6.05 -5.09 -4.85
C ARG A 24 6.81 -3.77 -4.86
N SER A 25 7.71 -3.53 -3.90
CA SER A 25 8.56 -2.34 -3.86
C SER A 25 9.38 -2.14 -5.15
N LEU A 26 9.90 -3.23 -5.75
CA LEU A 26 10.58 -3.17 -7.05
C LEU A 26 9.63 -2.80 -8.20
N ALA A 27 8.43 -3.39 -8.23
CA ALA A 27 7.42 -3.05 -9.22
C ALA A 27 7.00 -1.57 -9.10
N ASP A 28 6.78 -1.07 -7.89
CA ASP A 28 6.40 0.33 -7.64
C ASP A 28 7.49 1.29 -8.15
N GLY A 29 8.78 0.95 -7.97
CA GLY A 29 9.90 1.69 -8.55
C GLY A 29 9.88 1.76 -10.08
N LEU A 30 9.60 0.63 -10.75
CA LEU A 30 9.54 0.56 -12.21
C LEU A 30 8.31 1.27 -12.78
N VAL A 31 7.15 1.14 -12.11
CA VAL A 31 5.90 1.80 -12.54
C VAL A 31 6.05 3.32 -12.51
N ARG A 32 6.69 3.88 -11.47
CA ARG A 32 7.03 5.31 -11.40
C ARG A 32 7.84 5.78 -12.61
N LEU A 33 8.82 4.99 -13.04
CA LEU A 33 9.65 5.34 -14.19
C LEU A 33 8.89 5.17 -15.51
N ILE A 34 8.06 4.14 -15.64
CA ILE A 34 7.21 3.93 -16.83
C ILE A 34 6.26 5.10 -17.02
N ARG A 35 5.64 5.59 -15.93
CA ARG A 35 4.73 6.75 -15.94
C ARG A 35 5.38 7.99 -16.54
N ALA A 36 6.67 8.23 -16.27
CA ALA A 36 7.37 9.40 -16.81
C ALA A 36 7.44 9.42 -18.36
N HIS A 37 7.08 8.32 -19.03
CA HIS A 37 6.98 8.22 -20.49
C HIS A 37 5.54 8.42 -21.03
N GLU A 38 4.56 8.74 -20.18
CA GLU A 38 3.19 9.08 -20.63
C GLU A 38 3.22 10.33 -21.52
N GLN A 39 2.54 10.26 -22.66
CA GLN A 39 2.44 11.34 -23.63
C GLN A 39 1.22 12.21 -23.35
N ALA A 40 1.16 13.39 -24.00
CA ALA A 40 0.08 14.34 -23.80
C ALA A 40 -1.32 13.79 -24.15
N ASP A 41 -1.41 12.77 -25.01
CA ASP A 41 -2.65 12.07 -25.35
C ASP A 41 -3.09 11.06 -24.26
N GLY A 42 -2.23 10.78 -23.29
CA GLY A 42 -2.42 9.79 -22.22
C GLY A 42 -1.96 8.38 -22.59
N GLY A 43 -1.34 8.22 -23.77
CA GLY A 43 -0.74 6.97 -24.22
C GLY A 43 0.75 6.90 -23.90
N TYR A 44 1.38 5.77 -24.24
CA TYR A 44 2.82 5.54 -24.08
C TYR A 44 3.51 5.45 -25.45
N GLY A 45 3.09 6.30 -26.39
CA GLY A 45 3.46 6.25 -27.80
C GLY A 45 2.46 5.45 -28.64
N GLU A 46 2.96 4.62 -29.56
CA GLU A 46 2.09 3.80 -30.41
C GLU A 46 1.14 2.93 -29.59
N LEU A 47 -0.08 2.73 -30.10
CA LEU A 47 -1.15 2.09 -29.34
C LEU A 47 -0.81 0.67 -28.86
N ALA A 48 -0.05 -0.10 -29.65
CA ALA A 48 0.46 -1.40 -29.24
C ALA A 48 1.36 -1.31 -27.99
N ARG A 49 2.14 -0.24 -27.86
CA ARG A 49 2.97 0.02 -26.68
C ARG A 49 2.11 0.38 -25.47
N SER A 50 1.08 1.22 -25.65
CA SER A 50 0.08 1.51 -24.60
C SER A 50 -0.61 0.23 -24.12
N CYS A 51 -1.02 -0.67 -25.03
CA CYS A 51 -1.57 -1.98 -24.67
C CYS A 51 -0.58 -2.81 -23.84
N ARG A 52 0.69 -2.82 -24.21
CA ARG A 52 1.74 -3.55 -23.47
C ARG A 52 1.96 -2.99 -22.07
N VAL A 53 1.97 -1.67 -21.92
CA VAL A 53 2.05 -1.01 -20.60
C VAL A 53 0.88 -1.45 -19.73
N LEU A 54 -0.36 -1.33 -20.23
CA LEU A 54 -1.56 -1.74 -19.48
C LEU A 54 -1.57 -3.22 -19.09
N ASP A 55 -1.19 -4.14 -20.00
CA ASP A 55 -1.06 -5.58 -19.71
C ASP A 55 -0.07 -5.83 -18.56
N LEU A 56 1.04 -5.10 -18.52
CA LEU A 56 2.03 -5.23 -17.44
C LEU A 56 1.56 -4.59 -16.13
N LEU A 57 0.94 -3.41 -16.18
CA LEU A 57 0.37 -2.75 -15.00
C LEU A 57 -0.72 -3.60 -14.36
N GLY A 58 -1.63 -4.18 -15.14
CA GLY A 58 -2.70 -5.06 -14.65
C GLY A 58 -2.21 -6.41 -14.11
N ARG A 59 -1.05 -6.90 -14.56
CA ARG A 59 -0.41 -8.11 -14.03
C ARG A 59 0.64 -7.86 -12.96
N SER A 60 0.98 -6.60 -12.71
CA SER A 60 1.89 -6.20 -11.64
C SER A 60 1.43 -6.77 -10.29
N PRO A 61 2.33 -6.88 -9.30
CA PRO A 61 1.94 -7.25 -7.93
C PRO A 61 0.80 -6.40 -7.36
N ARG A 62 0.63 -5.16 -7.87
CA ARG A 62 -0.41 -4.20 -7.50
C ARG A 62 -1.72 -4.33 -8.30
N ARG A 63 -1.72 -5.03 -9.43
CA ARG A 63 -2.88 -5.24 -10.32
C ARG A 63 -3.63 -3.94 -10.64
N TYR A 64 -2.96 -3.02 -11.32
CA TYR A 64 -3.57 -1.76 -11.74
C TYR A 64 -4.70 -1.96 -12.76
N ASN A 65 -5.70 -1.10 -12.72
CA ASN A 65 -6.84 -0.99 -13.60
C ASN A 65 -7.20 0.51 -13.76
N GLU A 66 -8.19 0.80 -14.58
CA GLU A 66 -8.59 2.16 -14.95
C GLU A 66 -9.12 3.03 -13.81
N LEU A 67 -9.39 2.47 -12.62
CA LEU A 67 -9.77 3.23 -11.43
C LEU A 67 -8.57 3.77 -10.66
N ASP A 68 -7.37 3.29 -10.97
CA ASP A 68 -6.16 3.49 -10.17
C ASP A 68 -5.35 4.72 -10.56
N GLY A 69 -5.94 5.58 -11.37
CA GLY A 69 -5.36 6.87 -11.74
C GLY A 69 -5.48 7.19 -13.22
N PRO A 70 -5.40 8.48 -13.59
CA PRO A 70 -5.38 8.95 -14.98
C PRO A 70 -4.34 8.24 -15.85
N PHE A 71 -3.15 7.95 -15.34
CA PHE A 71 -2.06 7.31 -16.12
C PHE A 71 -2.40 5.90 -16.65
N VAL A 72 -3.35 5.21 -16.01
CA VAL A 72 -3.91 3.92 -16.48
C VAL A 72 -5.20 4.16 -17.26
N ARG A 73 -6.08 5.01 -16.72
CA ARG A 73 -7.40 5.29 -17.29
C ARG A 73 -7.32 5.85 -18.70
N ARG A 74 -6.49 6.87 -18.93
CA ARG A 74 -6.38 7.54 -20.24
C ARG A 74 -5.84 6.60 -21.30
N ALA A 75 -4.80 5.83 -20.97
CA ALA A 75 -4.29 4.78 -21.83
C ALA A 75 -5.37 3.70 -22.12
N ALA A 76 -6.15 3.30 -21.11
CA ALA A 76 -7.22 2.33 -21.27
C ALA A 76 -8.35 2.87 -22.16
N GLU A 77 -8.72 4.15 -22.04
CA GLU A 77 -9.69 4.84 -22.89
C GLU A 77 -9.20 4.88 -24.35
N LEU A 78 -7.93 5.21 -24.61
CA LEU A 78 -7.34 5.17 -25.95
C LEU A 78 -7.43 3.76 -26.56
N VAL A 79 -7.06 2.73 -25.78
CA VAL A 79 -7.10 1.33 -26.22
C VAL A 79 -8.53 0.83 -26.45
N ALA A 80 -9.48 1.26 -25.62
CA ALA A 80 -10.88 0.89 -25.72
C ALA A 80 -11.60 1.54 -26.92
N ASN A 81 -11.19 2.75 -27.30
CA ASN A 81 -11.75 3.50 -28.43
C ASN A 81 -11.24 3.02 -29.79
N ASP A 82 -10.06 2.39 -29.86
CA ASP A 82 -9.58 1.78 -31.10
C ASP A 82 -10.35 0.51 -31.46
N THR A 83 -10.53 0.30 -32.76
CA THR A 83 -11.29 -0.84 -33.32
C THR A 83 -10.47 -1.70 -34.27
N SER A 84 -9.17 -1.40 -34.41
CA SER A 84 -8.26 -2.08 -35.33
C SER A 84 -8.08 -3.56 -34.95
N PRO A 85 -8.41 -4.51 -35.85
CA PRO A 85 -8.36 -5.95 -35.55
C PRO A 85 -6.97 -6.47 -35.18
N GLU A 86 -5.92 -5.90 -35.76
CA GLU A 86 -4.52 -6.27 -35.50
C GLU A 86 -4.08 -6.04 -34.05
N LEU A 87 -4.83 -5.24 -33.29
CA LEU A 87 -4.60 -4.98 -31.87
C LEU A 87 -5.54 -5.74 -30.95
N ASP A 88 -6.42 -6.62 -31.45
CA ASP A 88 -7.40 -7.29 -30.60
C ASP A 88 -6.78 -8.14 -29.49
N ALA A 89 -5.73 -8.90 -29.80
CA ALA A 89 -4.99 -9.69 -28.80
C ALA A 89 -4.39 -8.77 -27.73
N TRP A 90 -3.81 -7.66 -28.16
CA TRP A 90 -3.25 -6.63 -27.29
C TRP A 90 -4.31 -5.98 -26.40
N ARG A 91 -5.46 -5.64 -26.97
CA ARG A 91 -6.58 -5.00 -26.28
C ARG A 91 -7.19 -5.90 -25.21
N VAL A 92 -7.36 -7.19 -25.49
CA VAL A 92 -7.88 -8.14 -24.50
C VAL A 92 -6.94 -8.25 -23.30
N LEU A 93 -5.63 -8.33 -23.53
CA LEU A 93 -4.63 -8.39 -22.46
C LEU A 93 -4.54 -7.06 -21.69
N ALA A 94 -4.51 -5.93 -22.40
CA ALA A 94 -4.45 -4.60 -21.82
C ALA A 94 -5.64 -4.31 -20.90
N LEU A 95 -6.83 -4.74 -21.30
CA LEU A 95 -8.07 -4.51 -20.56
C LEU A 95 -8.49 -5.73 -19.72
N ALA A 96 -7.61 -6.70 -19.50
CA ALA A 96 -7.96 -7.94 -18.79
C ALA A 96 -8.52 -7.66 -17.38
N GLY A 97 -7.90 -6.71 -16.67
CA GLY A 97 -8.32 -6.25 -15.35
C GLY A 97 -9.41 -5.17 -15.37
N ALA A 98 -9.95 -4.81 -16.54
CA ALA A 98 -10.91 -3.73 -16.65
C ALA A 98 -12.25 -4.07 -15.98
N VAL A 99 -12.82 -3.06 -15.34
CA VAL A 99 -13.99 -3.16 -14.46
C VAL A 99 -15.13 -2.22 -14.87
N THR A 100 -14.84 -1.16 -15.62
CA THR A 100 -15.84 -0.20 -16.11
C THR A 100 -16.58 -0.73 -17.34
N PRO A 101 -17.89 -0.45 -17.49
CA PRO A 101 -18.68 -1.01 -18.59
C PRO A 101 -18.13 -0.73 -20.01
N PRO A 102 -17.65 0.49 -20.35
CA PRO A 102 -17.12 0.75 -21.69
C PRO A 102 -15.87 -0.09 -22.00
N MET A 103 -14.95 -0.22 -21.05
CA MET A 103 -13.68 -0.93 -21.22
C MET A 103 -13.92 -2.44 -21.26
N VAL A 104 -14.81 -2.95 -20.39
CA VAL A 104 -15.29 -4.33 -20.42
C VAL A 104 -15.93 -4.66 -21.77
N ALA A 105 -16.76 -3.77 -22.31
CA ALA A 105 -17.40 -3.97 -23.61
C ALA A 105 -16.37 -3.98 -24.76
N ALA A 106 -15.40 -3.07 -24.76
CA ALA A 106 -14.32 -3.04 -25.75
C ALA A 106 -13.47 -4.31 -25.73
N ARG A 107 -13.07 -4.75 -24.53
CA ARG A 107 -12.36 -6.02 -24.31
C ARG A 107 -13.14 -7.22 -24.83
N ASN A 108 -14.40 -7.33 -24.46
CA ASN A 108 -15.23 -8.47 -24.84
C ASN A 108 -15.44 -8.51 -26.36
N ARG A 109 -15.67 -7.37 -27.03
CA ARG A 109 -15.75 -7.31 -28.50
C ARG A 109 -14.48 -7.80 -29.19
N ALA A 110 -13.31 -7.38 -28.71
CA ALA A 110 -12.03 -7.83 -29.26
C ALA A 110 -11.79 -9.33 -29.04
N ARG A 111 -12.12 -9.82 -27.85
CA ARG A 111 -12.07 -11.26 -27.52
C ARG A 111 -12.95 -12.07 -28.45
N ASP A 112 -14.18 -11.62 -28.70
CA ASP A 112 -15.13 -12.34 -29.54
C ASP A 112 -14.67 -12.37 -31.01
N ARG A 113 -13.99 -11.31 -31.51
CA ARG A 113 -13.33 -11.30 -32.82
C ARG A 113 -12.15 -12.27 -32.90
N LEU A 114 -11.27 -12.30 -31.89
CA LEU A 114 -10.17 -13.28 -31.83
C LEU A 114 -10.66 -14.71 -31.84
N ALA A 115 -11.73 -15.00 -31.09
CA ALA A 115 -12.31 -16.33 -31.04
C ALA A 115 -12.92 -16.77 -32.39
N ALA A 116 -13.33 -15.82 -33.24
CA ALA A 116 -13.85 -16.07 -34.57
C ALA A 116 -12.76 -16.26 -35.63
N ASP A 117 -11.53 -15.80 -35.39
CA ASP A 117 -10.39 -15.93 -36.32
C ASP A 117 -9.51 -17.13 -35.98
N ALA A 118 -9.90 -18.31 -36.48
CA ALA A 118 -9.14 -19.55 -36.26
C ALA A 118 -7.70 -19.51 -36.81
N ALA A 119 -7.41 -18.69 -37.83
CA ALA A 119 -6.07 -18.56 -38.39
C ALA A 119 -5.18 -17.68 -37.50
N GLY A 120 -5.76 -16.64 -36.87
CA GLY A 120 -5.10 -15.80 -35.88
C GLY A 120 -4.71 -16.53 -34.58
N LEU A 121 -5.26 -17.72 -34.31
CA LEU A 121 -4.89 -18.56 -33.15
C LEU A 121 -3.56 -19.29 -33.29
N LEU A 122 -2.83 -19.08 -34.38
CA LEU A 122 -1.41 -19.44 -34.51
C LEU A 122 -0.47 -18.35 -33.96
N ASP A 123 -1.01 -17.35 -33.28
CA ASP A 123 -0.27 -16.34 -32.52
C ASP A 123 -0.37 -16.61 -31.01
N ALA A 124 0.79 -16.68 -30.33
CA ALA A 124 0.83 -16.98 -28.89
C ALA A 124 0.11 -15.91 -28.05
N ARG A 125 0.13 -14.65 -28.48
CA ARG A 125 -0.53 -13.55 -27.77
C ARG A 125 -2.06 -13.64 -27.88
N ALA A 126 -2.59 -14.01 -29.05
CA ALA A 126 -4.02 -14.25 -29.24
C ALA A 126 -4.53 -15.39 -28.34
N LEU A 127 -3.78 -16.49 -28.24
CA LEU A 127 -4.13 -17.58 -27.32
C LEU A 127 -4.05 -17.13 -25.86
N LEU A 128 -2.99 -16.42 -25.49
CA LEU A 128 -2.79 -15.88 -24.15
C LEU A 128 -3.95 -14.97 -23.72
N ALA A 129 -4.44 -14.13 -24.64
CA ALA A 129 -5.62 -13.30 -24.44
C ALA A 129 -6.87 -14.14 -24.13
N LEU A 130 -7.11 -15.21 -24.89
CA LEU A 130 -8.25 -16.12 -24.69
C LEU A 130 -8.13 -16.95 -23.41
N TYR A 131 -6.92 -17.36 -23.01
CA TYR A 131 -6.70 -18.05 -21.74
C TYR A 131 -6.83 -17.14 -20.53
N THR A 132 -6.56 -15.84 -20.70
CA THR A 132 -6.75 -14.85 -19.63
C THR A 132 -8.23 -14.65 -19.33
N LEU A 133 -9.07 -14.63 -20.37
CA LEU A 133 -10.52 -14.49 -20.27
C LEU A 133 -11.21 -15.37 -21.33
N PRO A 134 -11.71 -16.57 -20.97
CA PRO A 134 -12.30 -17.47 -21.95
C PRO A 134 -13.51 -16.83 -22.65
N PRO A 135 -13.67 -17.04 -23.97
CA PRO A 135 -14.84 -16.59 -24.70
C PRO A 135 -16.10 -17.38 -24.28
N ALA A 136 -17.27 -16.82 -24.56
CA ALA A 136 -18.55 -17.49 -24.29
C ALA A 136 -18.73 -18.80 -25.09
N VAL A 137 -18.05 -18.91 -26.24
CA VAL A 137 -18.02 -20.09 -27.09
C VAL A 137 -16.58 -20.55 -27.23
N SER A 138 -16.31 -21.82 -26.91
CA SER A 138 -14.97 -22.39 -27.03
C SER A 138 -14.49 -22.36 -28.49
N PRO A 139 -13.37 -21.69 -28.78
CA PRO A 139 -12.83 -21.66 -30.12
C PRO A 139 -12.23 -23.02 -30.45
N ARG A 140 -12.26 -23.40 -31.73
CA ARG A 140 -11.56 -24.59 -32.20
C ARG A 140 -10.08 -24.27 -32.34
N LEU A 141 -9.26 -24.77 -31.41
CA LEU A 141 -7.81 -24.55 -31.43
C LEU A 141 -7.16 -25.30 -32.61
N PRO A 142 -6.22 -24.68 -33.33
CA PRO A 142 -5.42 -25.36 -34.35
C PRO A 142 -4.39 -26.30 -33.70
N GLU A 143 -3.88 -27.26 -34.47
CA GLU A 143 -2.68 -28.01 -34.05
C GLU A 143 -1.44 -27.13 -34.12
N ALA A 144 -0.51 -27.32 -33.17
CA ALA A 144 0.74 -26.58 -33.17
C ALA A 144 1.57 -26.91 -34.42
N PRO A 145 2.01 -25.91 -35.21
CA PRO A 145 2.81 -26.16 -36.40
C PRO A 145 4.20 -26.67 -36.02
N ALA A 146 4.81 -27.46 -36.91
CA ALA A 146 6.19 -27.89 -36.75
C ALA A 146 7.11 -26.65 -36.67
N GLY A 147 7.89 -26.54 -35.58
CA GLY A 147 8.76 -25.39 -35.33
C GLY A 147 8.10 -24.21 -34.61
N ALA A 148 6.89 -24.37 -34.07
CA ALA A 148 6.27 -23.39 -33.18
C ALA A 148 7.21 -22.99 -32.03
N SER A 149 7.12 -21.74 -31.57
CA SER A 149 7.83 -21.32 -30.35
C SER A 149 7.37 -22.18 -29.16
N ALA A 150 8.23 -22.33 -28.15
CA ALA A 150 7.88 -23.08 -26.95
C ALA A 150 6.64 -22.50 -26.24
N GLU A 151 6.46 -21.17 -26.27
CA GLU A 151 5.27 -20.49 -25.73
C GLU A 151 4.00 -20.92 -26.47
N LEU A 152 4.01 -20.86 -27.81
CA LEU A 152 2.87 -21.25 -28.64
C LEU A 152 2.56 -22.74 -28.48
N ALA A 153 3.58 -23.59 -28.45
CA ALA A 153 3.44 -25.02 -28.22
C ALA A 153 2.78 -25.33 -26.87
N VAL A 154 3.17 -24.67 -25.78
CA VAL A 154 2.55 -24.84 -24.45
C VAL A 154 1.06 -24.46 -24.46
N LEU A 155 0.71 -23.35 -25.13
CA LEU A 155 -0.67 -22.88 -25.18
C LEU A 155 -1.56 -23.79 -26.03
N LEU A 156 -1.05 -24.40 -27.10
CA LEU A 156 -1.79 -25.33 -27.95
C LEU A 156 -1.76 -26.80 -27.48
N ALA A 157 -0.82 -27.18 -26.61
CA ALA A 157 -0.67 -28.56 -26.18
C ALA A 157 -1.82 -29.05 -25.29
N SER A 158 -2.36 -30.22 -25.59
CA SER A 158 -3.32 -30.93 -24.73
C SER A 158 -2.71 -31.33 -23.39
N ASP A 159 -1.43 -31.70 -23.37
CA ASP A 159 -0.62 -31.94 -22.18
C ASP A 159 0.58 -30.96 -22.15
N PRO A 160 0.49 -29.87 -21.37
CA PRO A 160 1.55 -28.87 -21.24
C PRO A 160 2.89 -29.45 -20.75
N ALA A 161 2.88 -30.54 -19.97
CA ALA A 161 4.09 -31.14 -19.42
C ALA A 161 4.97 -31.81 -20.49
N SER A 162 4.42 -32.03 -21.70
CA SER A 162 5.14 -32.59 -22.84
C SER A 162 6.05 -31.58 -23.55
N VAL A 163 5.96 -30.27 -23.22
CA VAL A 163 6.77 -29.22 -23.85
C VAL A 163 8.02 -28.93 -23.00
N ALA A 164 9.20 -29.11 -23.60
CA ALA A 164 10.46 -28.85 -22.93
C ALA A 164 10.62 -27.35 -22.57
N PRO A 165 11.14 -27.02 -21.38
CA PRO A 165 11.41 -25.64 -21.01
C PRO A 165 12.55 -25.05 -21.86
N PRO A 166 12.49 -23.75 -22.24
CA PRO A 166 13.59 -23.06 -22.88
C PRO A 166 14.78 -22.93 -21.92
N ALA A 167 15.99 -22.83 -22.47
CA ALA A 167 17.20 -22.61 -21.70
C ALA A 167 17.15 -21.27 -20.94
N VAL A 168 17.80 -21.22 -19.77
CA VAL A 168 17.69 -20.12 -18.77
C VAL A 168 18.31 -18.81 -19.26
N ASP A 169 19.14 -18.86 -20.29
CA ASP A 169 19.86 -17.76 -20.93
C ASP A 169 19.10 -17.09 -22.10
N ALA A 170 17.86 -17.51 -22.39
CA ALA A 170 17.09 -17.07 -23.56
C ALA A 170 16.45 -15.67 -23.48
N GLY A 171 16.78 -14.83 -22.48
CA GLY A 171 16.23 -13.46 -22.39
C GLY A 171 14.69 -13.39 -22.34
N ALA A 172 14.08 -12.42 -23.02
CA ALA A 172 12.63 -12.17 -23.04
C ALA A 172 11.76 -13.35 -23.52
N ASP A 173 12.34 -14.37 -24.17
CA ASP A 173 11.62 -15.59 -24.54
C ASP A 173 11.32 -16.47 -23.33
N TRP A 174 12.19 -16.47 -22.32
CA TRP A 174 11.99 -17.24 -21.09
C TRP A 174 10.81 -16.69 -20.27
N THR A 175 10.69 -15.37 -20.12
CA THR A 175 9.59 -14.74 -19.35
C THR A 175 8.23 -15.02 -19.99
N ARG A 176 8.15 -14.95 -21.32
CA ARG A 176 6.96 -15.30 -22.11
C ARG A 176 6.57 -16.77 -21.94
N TRP A 177 7.52 -17.69 -22.06
CA TRP A 177 7.26 -19.12 -21.82
C TRP A 177 6.81 -19.40 -20.38
N ALA A 178 7.50 -18.84 -19.37
CA ALA A 178 7.15 -19.04 -17.97
C ALA A 178 5.73 -18.53 -17.65
N ARG A 179 5.31 -17.43 -18.30
CA ARG A 179 3.94 -16.93 -18.22
C ARG A 179 2.93 -17.94 -18.77
N ALA A 180 3.15 -18.45 -19.99
CA ALA A 180 2.26 -19.43 -20.61
C ALA A 180 2.19 -20.74 -19.79
N ALA A 181 3.34 -21.22 -19.33
CA ALA A 181 3.46 -22.42 -18.50
C ALA A 181 2.64 -22.30 -17.20
N ARG A 182 2.69 -21.15 -16.53
CA ARG A 182 1.94 -20.90 -15.30
C ARG A 182 0.42 -20.93 -15.50
N LEU A 183 -0.10 -20.38 -16.60
CA LEU A 183 -1.54 -20.44 -16.91
C LEU A 183 -2.04 -21.87 -17.09
N ARG A 184 -1.14 -22.79 -17.43
CA ARG A 184 -1.40 -24.22 -17.58
C ARG A 184 -0.97 -25.04 -16.35
N GLY A 185 -0.66 -24.38 -15.23
CA GLY A 185 -0.34 -25.03 -13.95
C GLY A 185 1.10 -25.55 -13.83
N LEU A 186 2.00 -25.23 -14.77
CA LEU A 186 3.40 -25.65 -14.74
C LEU A 186 4.28 -24.66 -13.95
N ARG A 187 5.38 -25.17 -13.39
CA ARG A 187 6.41 -24.35 -12.72
C ARG A 187 7.78 -24.57 -13.37
N PRO A 188 8.52 -23.50 -13.73
CA PRO A 188 9.91 -23.61 -14.18
C PRO A 188 10.81 -24.21 -13.09
N GLY A 189 11.77 -25.05 -13.47
CA GLY A 189 12.71 -25.67 -12.52
C GLY A 189 13.83 -24.75 -12.02
N VAL A 190 14.17 -23.70 -12.76
CA VAL A 190 15.21 -22.71 -12.41
C VAL A 190 14.67 -21.31 -12.66
N LEU A 191 14.85 -20.41 -11.68
CA LEU A 191 14.45 -19.00 -11.77
C LEU A 191 15.68 -18.11 -12.03
N PRO A 192 15.58 -17.11 -12.92
CA PRO A 192 16.61 -16.10 -13.07
C PRO A 192 16.69 -15.19 -11.84
N SER A 193 17.85 -14.55 -11.66
CA SER A 193 18.04 -13.56 -10.60
C SER A 193 17.28 -12.26 -10.91
N LEU A 194 16.87 -11.54 -9.85
CA LEU A 194 16.31 -10.19 -9.99
C LEU A 194 17.32 -9.22 -10.62
N PRO A 195 16.86 -8.22 -11.39
CA PRO A 195 17.74 -7.16 -11.90
C PRO A 195 18.49 -6.48 -10.76
N GLN A 196 19.83 -6.38 -10.86
CA GLN A 196 20.67 -5.80 -9.79
C GLN A 196 20.89 -4.28 -9.93
N ALA A 197 20.62 -3.68 -11.10
CA ALA A 197 20.91 -2.26 -11.35
C ALA A 197 19.67 -1.37 -11.18
N PRO A 198 19.75 -0.24 -10.45
CA PRO A 198 18.64 0.72 -10.38
C PRO A 198 18.38 1.31 -11.77
N ALA A 199 17.13 1.27 -12.21
CA ALA A 199 16.70 2.04 -13.36
C ALA A 199 16.70 3.54 -12.99
N SER A 200 16.96 4.41 -13.97
CA SER A 200 16.99 5.86 -13.80
C SER A 200 15.84 6.50 -14.59
N ALA A 201 15.59 7.79 -14.38
CA ALA A 201 14.59 8.55 -15.14
C ALA A 201 14.85 8.50 -16.67
N ASP A 202 16.12 8.41 -17.09
CA ASP A 202 16.52 8.38 -18.50
C ASP A 202 16.44 6.98 -19.14
N THR A 203 16.06 5.95 -18.36
CA THR A 203 15.98 4.58 -18.87
C THR A 203 14.86 4.48 -19.93
N PRO A 204 15.15 3.94 -21.14
CA PRO A 204 14.15 3.81 -22.19
C PRO A 204 12.97 2.93 -21.78
N LEU A 205 11.76 3.34 -22.16
CA LEU A 205 10.52 2.62 -21.84
C LEU A 205 10.57 1.10 -22.15
N PRO A 206 11.07 0.63 -23.31
CA PRO A 206 11.15 -0.81 -23.59
C PRO A 206 11.93 -1.61 -22.52
N GLU A 207 13.04 -1.05 -22.02
CA GLU A 207 13.87 -1.68 -20.99
C GLU A 207 13.12 -1.73 -19.64
N LEU A 208 12.38 -0.68 -19.30
CA LEU A 208 11.55 -0.64 -18.09
C LEU A 208 10.45 -1.71 -18.14
N LEU A 209 9.83 -1.92 -19.31
CA LEU A 209 8.79 -2.94 -19.50
C LEU A 209 9.33 -4.37 -19.39
N GLU A 210 10.53 -4.63 -19.91
CA GLU A 210 11.21 -5.93 -19.75
C GLU A 210 11.52 -6.23 -18.28
N ARG A 211 12.03 -5.24 -17.55
CA ARG A 211 12.30 -5.34 -16.11
C ARG A 211 11.01 -5.60 -15.32
N LEU A 212 9.93 -4.89 -15.62
CA LEU A 212 8.64 -5.07 -14.93
C LEU A 212 8.05 -6.46 -15.21
N GLU A 213 8.16 -6.95 -16.45
CA GLU A 213 7.70 -8.30 -16.78
C GLU A 213 8.45 -9.38 -16.00
N LEU A 214 9.76 -9.23 -15.86
CA LEU A 214 10.57 -10.15 -15.05
C LEU A 214 10.12 -10.13 -13.58
N VAL A 215 9.90 -8.94 -13.00
CA VAL A 215 9.38 -8.80 -11.62
C VAL A 215 8.01 -9.46 -11.47
N ILE A 216 7.11 -9.32 -12.44
CA ILE A 216 5.78 -9.95 -12.43
C ILE A 216 5.87 -11.47 -12.41
N VAL A 217 6.71 -12.04 -13.29
CA VAL A 217 6.90 -13.49 -13.39
C VAL A 217 7.49 -14.03 -12.09
N LEU A 218 8.53 -13.37 -11.56
CA LEU A 218 9.17 -13.76 -10.30
C LEU A 218 8.21 -13.62 -9.12
N HIS A 219 7.49 -12.51 -8.99
CA HIS A 219 6.47 -12.34 -7.96
C HIS A 219 5.49 -13.51 -7.96
N GLY A 220 4.98 -13.87 -9.15
CA GLY A 220 4.05 -14.97 -9.34
C GLY A 220 4.59 -16.36 -8.97
N LEU A 221 5.89 -16.59 -9.15
CA LEU A 221 6.56 -17.86 -8.85
C LEU A 221 7.02 -17.95 -7.39
N LEU A 222 7.31 -16.80 -6.76
CA LEU A 222 7.76 -16.69 -5.38
C LEU A 222 6.61 -16.64 -4.37
N GLN A 223 5.36 -16.35 -4.77
CA GLN A 223 4.23 -16.45 -3.86
C GLN A 223 4.02 -17.92 -3.45
N PRO A 224 4.13 -18.27 -2.15
CA PRO A 224 3.74 -19.60 -1.69
C PRO A 224 2.24 -19.81 -1.96
N SER A 225 1.86 -21.05 -2.25
CA SER A 225 0.48 -21.49 -2.10
C SER A 225 0.14 -21.39 -0.61
N GLY A 226 -0.39 -20.24 -0.18
CA GLY A 226 -0.99 -20.01 1.13
C GLY A 226 -0.21 -20.54 2.33
N ALA A 227 0.95 -19.96 2.64
CA ALA A 227 1.52 -19.92 4.00
C ALA A 227 2.77 -19.03 3.98
N VAL A 228 2.69 -17.87 4.61
CA VAL A 228 3.88 -17.15 5.07
C VAL A 228 4.11 -17.63 6.49
N ALA A 229 5.23 -18.28 6.76
CA ALA A 229 5.60 -18.65 8.11
C ALA A 229 5.92 -17.36 8.88
N GLU A 230 5.05 -17.01 9.84
CA GLU A 230 5.36 -16.00 10.85
C GLU A 230 6.57 -16.48 11.67
N LEU A 231 7.57 -15.61 11.78
CA LEU A 231 8.60 -15.78 12.79
C LEU A 231 7.96 -15.53 14.16
N PRO A 232 8.15 -16.43 15.14
CA PRO A 232 7.61 -16.22 16.47
C PRO A 232 8.25 -14.98 17.09
N PRO A 233 7.46 -14.09 17.73
CA PRO A 233 8.02 -12.99 18.51
C PRO A 233 8.95 -13.55 19.59
N LEU A 234 10.08 -12.88 19.81
CA LEU A 234 10.96 -13.20 20.93
C LEU A 234 10.20 -12.93 22.25
N PRO A 235 10.10 -13.89 23.18
CA PRO A 235 9.43 -13.66 24.46
C PRO A 235 10.26 -12.65 25.28
N ALA A 236 9.74 -11.43 25.45
CA ALA A 236 10.31 -10.44 26.33
C ALA A 236 9.61 -10.48 27.69
N LYS A 237 10.38 -10.31 28.77
CA LYS A 237 9.83 -10.20 30.13
C LYS A 237 9.23 -8.80 30.30
N LYS A 238 7.92 -8.71 30.55
CA LYS A 238 7.20 -7.46 30.82
C LYS A 238 7.38 -7.06 32.29
N SER A 239 7.51 -5.77 32.53
CA SER A 239 7.37 -5.15 33.86
C SER A 239 6.65 -3.84 33.64
N ALA A 240 5.38 -3.76 34.04
CA ALA A 240 4.64 -2.52 33.95
C ALA A 240 5.38 -1.45 34.78
N PRO A 241 5.70 -0.28 34.20
CA PRO A 241 6.26 0.83 34.95
C PRO A 241 5.23 1.31 35.97
N ASP A 242 5.71 1.78 37.13
CA ASP A 242 4.84 2.22 38.22
C ASP A 242 4.12 3.55 37.90
N SER A 243 4.57 4.28 36.88
CA SER A 243 3.96 5.55 36.44
C SER A 243 4.24 5.86 34.97
N LEU A 244 3.50 6.83 34.41
CA LEU A 244 3.73 7.37 33.07
C LEU A 244 5.13 7.97 32.93
N GLU A 245 5.58 8.73 33.92
CA GLU A 245 6.91 9.37 33.93
C GLU A 245 8.02 8.33 33.87
N ALA A 246 7.90 7.24 34.62
CA ALA A 246 8.84 6.13 34.57
C ALA A 246 8.86 5.47 33.19
N ALA A 247 7.68 5.28 32.57
CA ALA A 247 7.58 4.71 31.24
C ALA A 247 8.29 5.57 30.18
N LEU A 248 8.05 6.88 30.19
CA LEU A 248 8.69 7.84 29.29
C LEU A 248 10.20 7.87 29.51
N ALA A 249 10.66 7.88 30.76
CA ALA A 249 12.08 7.90 31.08
C ALA A 249 12.80 6.63 30.58
N HIS A 250 12.22 5.44 30.78
CA HIS A 250 12.77 4.19 30.30
C HIS A 250 12.79 4.13 28.76
N ALA A 251 11.73 4.61 28.11
CA ALA A 251 11.66 4.68 26.65
C ALA A 251 12.76 5.58 26.06
N LEU A 252 13.03 6.72 26.70
CA LEU A 252 14.11 7.62 26.29
C LEU A 252 15.50 6.97 26.45
N VAL A 253 15.73 6.22 27.53
CA VAL A 253 16.96 5.43 27.72
C VAL A 253 17.09 4.35 26.66
N PHE A 254 15.99 3.65 26.33
CA PHE A 254 15.97 2.67 25.25
C PHE A 254 16.39 3.31 23.92
N LEU A 255 15.73 4.39 23.49
CA LEU A 255 16.05 5.07 22.22
C LEU A 255 17.49 5.59 22.20
N GLU A 256 18.01 6.12 23.30
CA GLU A 256 19.40 6.56 23.42
C GLU A 256 20.40 5.40 23.22
N SER A 257 20.06 4.20 23.68
CA SER A 257 20.88 3.00 23.49
C SER A 257 20.83 2.42 22.07
N ARG A 258 19.78 2.73 21.31
CA ARG A 258 19.58 2.24 19.93
C ARG A 258 20.12 3.20 18.87
N GLN A 259 20.10 4.50 19.14
CA GLN A 259 20.52 5.49 18.15
C GLN A 259 22.02 5.42 17.86
N SER A 260 22.38 5.82 16.64
CA SER A 260 23.76 6.09 16.24
C SER A 260 23.82 7.45 15.57
N GLY A 261 24.49 8.41 16.22
CA GLY A 261 24.58 9.80 15.72
C GLY A 261 23.23 10.50 15.59
N GLY A 262 22.24 10.13 16.41
CA GLY A 262 20.88 10.65 16.37
C GLY A 262 19.93 9.95 15.38
N THR A 263 20.42 8.96 14.64
CA THR A 263 19.63 8.20 13.67
C THR A 263 19.24 6.83 14.21
N LEU A 264 18.08 6.32 13.80
CA LEU A 264 17.52 5.03 14.25
C LEU A 264 17.06 4.19 13.05
N GLY A 265 17.07 2.86 13.21
CA GLY A 265 16.70 1.91 12.15
C GLY A 265 15.48 1.07 12.49
N LEU A 266 15.01 0.29 11.50
CA LEU A 266 13.89 -0.63 11.67
C LEU A 266 14.21 -1.86 12.54
N ASP A 267 15.48 -2.19 12.79
CA ASP A 267 15.87 -3.38 13.54
C ASP A 267 15.23 -4.69 13.02
N ALA A 268 14.97 -4.73 11.71
CA ALA A 268 14.31 -5.83 11.03
C ALA A 268 15.32 -6.65 10.20
N PRO A 269 15.11 -7.98 10.03
CA PRO A 269 16.00 -8.80 9.21
C PRO A 269 16.17 -8.23 7.80
N GLY A 270 17.41 -8.04 7.37
CA GLY A 270 17.74 -7.47 6.06
C GLY A 270 17.73 -5.94 5.99
N TRP A 271 17.65 -5.25 7.14
CA TRP A 271 17.69 -3.80 7.22
C TRP A 271 18.84 -3.32 8.11
N ASP A 272 19.98 -3.03 7.48
CA ASP A 272 21.19 -2.54 8.15
C ASP A 272 21.38 -1.05 7.86
N GLY A 273 20.82 -0.18 8.70
CA GLY A 273 21.01 1.27 8.56
C GLY A 273 19.98 2.13 9.27
N PRO A 274 20.09 3.47 9.13
CA PRO A 274 19.11 4.42 9.62
C PRO A 274 17.91 4.53 8.67
N GLU A 275 16.70 4.49 9.22
CA GLU A 275 15.44 4.60 8.49
C GLU A 275 14.81 5.97 8.79
N PRO A 276 14.54 6.82 7.78
CA PRO A 276 14.12 8.19 8.07
C PRO A 276 12.75 8.31 8.72
N GLY A 277 11.80 7.45 8.39
CA GLY A 277 10.47 7.44 9.01
C GLY A 277 10.53 7.06 10.49
N VAL A 278 11.22 5.96 10.82
CA VAL A 278 11.47 5.50 12.20
C VAL A 278 12.23 6.56 12.98
N THR A 279 13.30 7.10 12.40
CA THR A 279 14.09 8.17 13.02
C THR A 279 13.20 9.36 13.35
N ALA A 280 12.37 9.82 12.41
CA ALA A 280 11.46 10.93 12.64
C ALA A 280 10.43 10.66 13.75
N LEU A 281 9.79 9.49 13.74
CA LEU A 281 8.83 9.09 14.78
C LEU A 281 9.49 9.05 16.16
N CYS A 282 10.69 8.46 16.27
CA CYS A 282 11.45 8.38 17.51
C CYS A 282 11.95 9.75 17.99
N LEU A 283 12.40 10.63 17.10
CA LEU A 283 12.82 11.99 17.45
C LEU A 283 11.64 12.82 17.96
N SER A 284 10.52 12.83 17.23
CA SER A 284 9.28 13.50 17.64
C SER A 284 8.77 12.96 18.98
N GLY A 285 8.73 11.63 19.14
CA GLY A 285 8.37 10.98 20.39
C GLY A 285 9.31 11.36 21.54
N ALA A 286 10.63 11.43 21.29
CA ALA A 286 11.61 11.77 22.31
C ALA A 286 11.51 13.23 22.78
N ILE A 287 11.24 14.16 21.85
CA ILE A 287 11.03 15.58 22.16
C ILE A 287 9.80 15.71 23.07
N ARG A 288 8.63 15.20 22.62
CA ARG A 288 7.38 15.33 23.38
C ARG A 288 7.43 14.63 24.73
N ALA A 289 8.07 13.45 24.80
CA ALA A 289 8.29 12.76 26.06
C ALA A 289 9.16 13.58 27.03
N SER A 290 10.15 14.32 26.51
CA SER A 290 11.00 15.18 27.33
C SER A 290 10.23 16.42 27.83
N ASP A 291 9.37 17.00 26.98
CA ASP A 291 8.49 18.11 27.35
C ASP A 291 7.52 17.70 28.47
N MET A 292 6.88 16.54 28.36
CA MET A 292 5.99 15.99 29.41
C MET A 292 6.74 15.74 30.72
N LEU A 293 8.01 15.33 30.65
CA LEU A 293 8.88 15.16 31.82
C LEU A 293 9.44 16.48 32.36
N GLY A 294 9.15 17.62 31.72
CA GLY A 294 9.68 18.93 32.10
C GLY A 294 11.21 19.03 31.99
N ARG A 295 11.83 18.33 31.03
CA ARG A 295 13.29 18.28 30.86
C ARG A 295 13.71 18.56 29.41
N PRO A 296 14.95 19.02 29.17
CA PRO A 296 15.46 19.18 27.81
C PRO A 296 15.49 17.85 27.05
N ALA A 297 15.24 17.92 25.74
CA ALA A 297 15.40 16.77 24.85
C ALA A 297 16.83 16.19 24.90
N PRO A 298 17.01 14.87 24.73
CA PRO A 298 18.33 14.25 24.70
C PRO A 298 19.25 14.86 23.63
N LYS A 299 20.56 14.92 23.92
CA LYS A 299 21.56 15.56 23.03
C LYS A 299 21.66 14.92 21.63
N TRP A 300 21.26 13.66 21.48
CA TRP A 300 21.26 12.94 20.21
C TRP A 300 20.12 13.37 19.29
N VAL A 301 19.09 14.06 19.79
CA VAL A 301 17.95 14.53 19.00
C VAL A 301 18.41 15.54 17.94
N ASP A 302 19.25 16.48 18.34
CA ASP A 302 19.67 17.58 17.46
C ASP A 302 20.40 17.11 16.19
N PRO A 303 21.40 16.21 16.28
CA PRO A 303 22.02 15.57 15.11
C PRO A 303 21.04 14.80 14.24
N GLY A 304 20.09 14.07 14.84
CA GLY A 304 19.07 13.31 14.11
C GLY A 304 18.16 14.20 13.27
N LEU A 305 17.73 15.33 13.83
CA LEU A 305 16.95 16.32 13.09
C LEU A 305 17.75 17.00 11.97
N ASP A 306 19.05 17.23 12.16
CA ASP A 306 19.91 17.76 11.08
C ASP A 306 20.13 16.72 9.97
N TRP A 307 20.23 15.44 10.33
CA TRP A 307 20.26 14.35 9.37
C TRP A 307 18.96 14.25 8.56
N LEU A 308 17.78 14.30 9.19
CA LEU A 308 16.50 14.32 8.48
C LEU A 308 16.43 15.48 7.48
N ALA A 309 16.80 16.69 7.91
CA ALA A 309 16.83 17.86 7.03
C ALA A 309 17.77 17.66 5.82
N SER A 310 18.89 16.95 5.99
CA SER A 310 19.84 16.66 4.91
C SER A 310 19.30 15.70 3.83
N LEU A 311 18.23 14.95 4.13
CA LEU A 311 17.60 14.02 3.19
C LEU A 311 16.61 14.70 2.24
N GLN A 312 16.43 16.03 2.34
CA GLN A 312 15.54 16.76 1.46
C GLN A 312 16.03 16.69 0.00
N ARG A 313 15.16 16.20 -0.88
CA ARG A 313 15.36 16.08 -2.32
C ARG A 313 15.07 17.41 -3.03
N PRO A 314 15.45 17.57 -4.31
CA PRO A 314 15.18 18.78 -5.08
C PRO A 314 13.69 19.16 -5.12
N ASP A 315 12.80 18.16 -5.21
CA ASP A 315 11.34 18.31 -5.21
C ASP A 315 10.74 18.72 -3.85
N GLY A 316 11.55 18.78 -2.79
CA GLY A 316 11.13 19.14 -1.43
C GLY A 316 10.81 17.95 -0.54
N SER A 317 10.64 16.74 -1.09
CA SER A 317 10.41 15.53 -0.29
C SER A 317 11.59 15.21 0.63
N ILE A 318 11.33 14.65 1.81
CA ILE A 318 12.36 14.18 2.74
C ILE A 318 12.29 12.65 2.78
N GLN A 319 13.18 11.98 2.03
CA GLN A 319 13.13 10.52 1.89
C GLN A 319 14.40 9.92 1.29
N THR A 320 14.62 8.65 1.62
CA THR A 320 15.65 7.79 1.03
C THR A 320 15.10 6.88 -0.07
N TYR A 321 13.85 6.40 0.06
CA TYR A 321 13.20 5.50 -0.89
C TYR A 321 11.66 5.43 -0.70
N GLY A 322 10.95 5.06 -1.77
CA GLY A 322 9.71 4.24 -1.77
C GLY A 322 8.39 4.80 -1.21
N VAL A 323 8.42 5.57 -0.11
CA VAL A 323 7.25 5.99 0.70
C VAL A 323 7.33 7.48 1.04
N ALA A 324 7.56 8.30 0.00
CA ALA A 324 7.95 9.70 0.11
C ALA A 324 6.97 10.55 0.94
N VAL A 325 5.66 10.37 0.76
CA VAL A 325 4.64 11.16 1.49
C VAL A 325 4.66 10.84 2.98
N TYR A 326 4.62 9.57 3.34
CA TYR A 326 4.66 9.14 4.73
C TYR A 326 5.92 9.68 5.43
N THR A 327 7.09 9.42 4.86
CA THR A 327 8.38 9.81 5.44
C THR A 327 8.53 11.32 5.52
N THR A 328 8.09 12.06 4.50
CA THR A 328 8.11 13.53 4.52
C THR A 328 7.18 14.07 5.61
N SER A 329 5.99 13.49 5.78
CA SER A 329 5.02 13.92 6.79
C SER A 329 5.57 13.76 8.21
N VAL A 330 6.11 12.59 8.55
CA VAL A 330 6.69 12.36 9.89
C VAL A 330 7.98 13.15 10.11
N ALA A 331 8.82 13.30 9.09
CA ALA A 331 10.03 14.12 9.18
C ALA A 331 9.68 15.60 9.43
N MET A 332 8.66 16.11 8.74
CA MET A 332 8.18 17.47 8.94
C MET A 332 7.65 17.68 10.37
N GLU A 333 6.88 16.73 10.91
CA GLU A 333 6.46 16.79 12.32
C GLU A 333 7.65 16.82 13.29
N ALA A 334 8.68 15.99 13.07
CA ALA A 334 9.86 15.96 13.93
C ALA A 334 10.67 17.27 13.86
N LEU A 335 10.84 17.85 12.67
CA LEU A 335 11.50 19.14 12.49
C LEU A 335 10.74 20.28 13.16
N LEU A 336 9.40 20.26 13.08
CA LEU A 336 8.53 21.22 13.78
C LEU A 336 8.61 21.07 15.31
N ASP A 337 8.58 19.83 15.82
CA ASP A 337 8.75 19.56 17.26
C ASP A 337 10.12 20.05 17.76
N GLY A 338 11.17 19.96 16.93
CA GLY A 338 12.49 20.48 17.27
C GLY A 338 12.56 22.01 17.42
N GLY A 339 11.61 22.75 16.84
CA GLY A 339 11.47 24.20 17.02
C GLY A 339 12.66 25.04 16.55
N ARG A 340 13.49 24.54 15.63
CA ARG A 340 14.74 25.20 15.20
C ARG A 340 14.52 26.06 13.97
N GLU A 341 14.82 27.36 14.05
CA GLU A 341 14.64 28.32 12.94
C GLU A 341 15.27 27.86 11.62
N ARG A 342 16.45 27.21 11.68
CA ARG A 342 17.15 26.70 10.49
C ARG A 342 16.35 25.66 9.69
N HIS A 343 15.34 25.04 10.29
CA HIS A 343 14.48 24.06 9.62
C HIS A 343 13.25 24.65 8.96
N ALA A 344 12.94 25.93 9.19
CA ALA A 344 11.75 26.57 8.63
C ALA A 344 11.68 26.45 7.10
N VAL A 345 12.82 26.66 6.41
CA VAL A 345 12.90 26.52 4.94
C VAL A 345 12.72 25.07 4.50
N VAL A 346 13.24 24.10 5.27
CA VAL A 346 13.10 22.67 4.97
C VAL A 346 11.63 22.26 5.09
N VAL A 347 10.96 22.66 6.19
CA VAL A 347 9.53 22.44 6.41
C VAL A 347 8.68 23.06 5.30
N ALA A 348 8.93 24.32 4.92
CA ALA A 348 8.16 24.99 3.86
C ALA A 348 8.26 24.27 2.50
N ARG A 349 9.45 23.76 2.15
CA ARG A 349 9.65 22.97 0.93
C ARG A 349 8.98 21.59 1.01
N ALA A 350 9.04 20.94 2.17
CA ALA A 350 8.35 19.68 2.41
C ALA A 350 6.82 19.84 2.33
N LEU A 351 6.27 20.93 2.86
CA LEU A 351 4.86 21.28 2.72
C LEU A 351 4.46 21.45 1.25
N THR A 352 5.26 22.17 0.48
CA THR A 352 5.04 22.35 -0.98
C THR A 352 4.97 21.00 -1.69
N PHE A 353 5.87 20.08 -1.37
CA PHE A 353 5.85 18.71 -1.90
C PHE A 353 4.56 17.96 -1.53
N LEU A 354 4.12 18.01 -0.25
CA LEU A 354 2.93 17.29 0.20
C LEU A 354 1.65 17.80 -0.48
N VAL A 355 1.53 19.12 -0.66
CA VAL A 355 0.39 19.72 -1.39
C VAL A 355 0.40 19.27 -2.85
N ALA A 356 1.57 19.29 -3.50
CA ALA A 356 1.71 18.85 -4.88
C ALA A 356 1.50 17.33 -5.09
N ALA A 357 1.60 16.52 -4.03
CA ALA A 357 1.38 15.08 -4.09
C ALA A 357 -0.10 14.67 -4.05
N GLN A 358 -1.02 15.63 -3.89
CA GLN A 358 -2.46 15.36 -3.86
C GLN A 358 -2.96 14.92 -5.25
N ALA A 359 -3.81 13.89 -5.28
CA ALA A 359 -4.47 13.46 -6.51
C ALA A 359 -5.57 14.46 -6.90
N ASP A 360 -5.22 15.42 -7.74
CA ASP A 360 -6.13 16.46 -8.21
C ASP A 360 -5.99 16.74 -9.72
N GLU A 361 -6.53 17.85 -10.21
CA GLU A 361 -6.50 18.21 -11.62
C GLU A 361 -5.08 18.36 -12.18
N GLY A 362 -4.10 18.73 -11.35
CA GLY A 362 -2.69 18.83 -11.74
C GLY A 362 -2.12 17.46 -12.14
N GLU A 363 -2.61 16.41 -11.48
CA GLU A 363 -2.27 15.01 -11.76
C GLU A 363 -3.26 14.35 -12.74
N GLY A 364 -4.23 15.11 -13.26
CA GLY A 364 -5.24 14.66 -14.22
C GLY A 364 -6.48 14.01 -13.60
N TYR A 365 -6.64 14.07 -12.27
CA TYR A 365 -7.82 13.54 -11.58
C TYR A 365 -9.01 14.49 -11.73
N ARG A 366 -10.20 13.91 -11.91
CA ARG A 366 -11.46 14.63 -12.03
C ARG A 366 -12.31 14.46 -10.78
N SER A 367 -12.81 15.58 -10.25
CA SER A 367 -13.59 15.58 -9.03
C SER A 367 -14.91 14.79 -9.13
N GLU A 368 -15.52 14.71 -10.31
CA GLU A 368 -16.81 14.05 -10.51
C GLU A 368 -16.69 12.52 -10.48
N ASP A 369 -15.71 11.98 -11.22
CA ASP A 369 -15.71 10.57 -11.59
C ASP A 369 -14.59 9.76 -10.92
N ASP A 370 -13.55 10.40 -10.39
CA ASP A 370 -12.36 9.69 -9.94
C ASP A 370 -12.44 9.34 -8.46
N PRO A 371 -12.51 8.05 -8.08
CA PRO A 371 -12.70 7.68 -6.68
C PRO A 371 -11.61 8.27 -5.75
N HIS A 372 -10.40 8.38 -6.28
CA HIS A 372 -9.22 8.81 -5.55
C HIS A 372 -9.00 10.34 -5.50
N TYR A 373 -9.81 11.14 -6.20
CA TYR A 373 -9.63 12.60 -6.22
C TYR A 373 -9.66 13.20 -4.81
N GLY A 374 -8.68 14.06 -4.51
CA GLY A 374 -8.47 14.76 -3.25
C GLY A 374 -7.60 14.02 -2.23
N GLY A 375 -7.30 12.74 -2.44
CA GLY A 375 -6.47 11.97 -1.51
C GLY A 375 -4.97 12.11 -1.79
N VAL A 376 -4.15 11.61 -0.87
CA VAL A 376 -2.69 11.53 -1.01
C VAL A 376 -2.23 10.07 -0.85
N GLY A 377 -1.36 9.60 -1.75
CA GLY A 377 -0.80 8.22 -1.74
C GLY A 377 0.64 8.17 -1.19
N TYR A 378 1.39 7.10 -1.48
CA TYR A 378 2.78 6.95 -1.02
C TYR A 378 3.79 7.82 -1.79
N GLY A 379 3.40 8.36 -2.93
CA GLY A 379 4.25 9.15 -3.83
C GLY A 379 4.61 8.35 -5.09
N GLY A 380 3.98 8.73 -6.20
CA GLY A 380 4.22 8.18 -7.53
C GLY A 380 3.44 6.91 -7.90
N ASP A 381 2.54 6.41 -7.03
CA ASP A 381 1.71 5.22 -7.29
C ASP A 381 0.23 5.52 -7.57
N GLU A 382 -0.19 6.79 -7.55
CA GLU A 382 -1.51 7.28 -8.00
C GLU A 382 -2.74 6.59 -7.35
N ARG A 383 -2.51 5.87 -6.26
CA ARG A 383 -3.56 5.31 -5.40
C ARG A 383 -3.52 5.95 -4.03
N PRO A 384 -4.11 7.14 -3.89
CA PRO A 384 -4.40 7.71 -2.60
C PRO A 384 -5.04 6.72 -1.64
N ASP A 385 -4.56 6.76 -0.41
CA ASP A 385 -5.11 5.99 0.69
C ASP A 385 -5.32 6.88 1.90
N LEU A 386 -6.21 6.43 2.78
CA LEU A 386 -6.61 7.23 3.92
C LEU A 386 -5.51 7.36 4.98
N SER A 387 -4.54 6.42 5.05
CA SER A 387 -3.41 6.52 5.96
C SER A 387 -2.43 7.62 5.55
N ASN A 388 -2.01 7.66 4.29
CA ASN A 388 -1.14 8.72 3.78
C ASN A 388 -1.84 10.08 3.76
N THR A 389 -3.12 10.12 3.39
CA THR A 389 -3.93 11.34 3.45
C THR A 389 -3.99 11.89 4.88
N PHE A 390 -4.25 11.03 5.87
CA PHE A 390 -4.25 11.41 7.29
C PHE A 390 -2.92 11.99 7.77
N MET A 391 -1.80 11.38 7.37
CA MET A 391 -0.46 11.87 7.73
C MET A 391 -0.16 13.21 7.07
N ALA A 392 -0.44 13.34 5.77
CA ALA A 392 -0.19 14.56 5.00
C ALA A 392 -1.02 15.75 5.51
N LEU A 393 -2.33 15.56 5.76
CA LEU A 393 -3.21 16.59 6.33
C LEU A 393 -2.75 17.02 7.72
N GLY A 394 -2.38 16.05 8.56
CA GLY A 394 -1.84 16.33 9.90
C GLY A 394 -0.56 17.17 9.85
N ALA A 395 0.37 16.80 8.97
CA ALA A 395 1.62 17.51 8.83
C ALA A 395 1.40 18.92 8.23
N ALA A 396 0.54 19.06 7.22
CA ALA A 396 0.21 20.35 6.60
C ALA A 396 -0.43 21.33 7.60
N GLN A 397 -1.40 20.87 8.38
CA GLN A 397 -2.02 21.66 9.46
C GLN A 397 -0.96 22.14 10.46
N ARG A 398 -0.07 21.23 10.89
CA ARG A 398 0.99 21.56 11.83
C ARG A 398 2.03 22.53 11.28
N ALA A 399 2.28 22.50 9.97
CA ALA A 399 3.15 23.44 9.29
C ALA A 399 2.50 24.83 9.10
N GLY A 400 1.23 25.00 9.49
CA GLY A 400 0.52 26.26 9.41
C GLY A 400 -0.05 26.56 8.02
N LEU A 401 -0.33 25.54 7.20
CA LEU A 401 -1.10 25.74 5.98
C LEU A 401 -2.46 26.35 6.33
N ASP A 402 -2.91 27.30 5.52
CA ASP A 402 -4.18 27.98 5.72
C ASP A 402 -5.33 26.94 5.79
N PRO A 403 -6.18 26.94 6.84
CA PRO A 403 -7.32 26.03 6.94
C PRO A 403 -8.29 26.09 5.74
N ASP A 404 -8.34 27.23 5.03
CA ASP A 404 -9.17 27.41 3.83
C ASP A 404 -8.45 27.03 2.53
N ASP A 405 -7.21 26.53 2.60
CA ASP A 405 -6.44 26.10 1.42
C ASP A 405 -7.17 24.97 0.65
N ALA A 406 -7.06 25.02 -0.67
CA ALA A 406 -7.67 24.05 -1.56
C ALA A 406 -7.26 22.61 -1.24
N PHE A 407 -6.06 22.38 -0.68
CA PHE A 407 -5.58 21.08 -0.23
C PHE A 407 -6.56 20.41 0.74
N PHE A 408 -7.02 21.13 1.77
CA PHE A 408 -7.99 20.62 2.74
C PHE A 408 -9.38 20.41 2.13
N GLN A 409 -9.81 21.35 1.29
CA GLN A 409 -11.13 21.30 0.65
C GLN A 409 -11.26 20.13 -0.34
N LYS A 410 -10.23 19.89 -1.15
CA LYS A 410 -10.20 18.75 -2.08
C LYS A 410 -10.20 17.43 -1.30
N ALA A 411 -9.46 17.35 -0.19
CA ALA A 411 -9.39 16.15 0.65
C ALA A 411 -10.77 15.71 1.18
N LEU A 412 -11.68 16.64 1.48
CA LEU A 412 -13.05 16.29 1.91
C LEU A 412 -13.78 15.38 0.92
N THR A 413 -13.49 15.50 -0.38
CA THR A 413 -14.08 14.63 -1.41
C THR A 413 -13.58 13.20 -1.27
N PHE A 414 -12.27 13.01 -1.09
CA PHE A 414 -11.67 11.70 -0.86
C PHE A 414 -12.15 11.09 0.45
N LEU A 415 -12.12 11.86 1.54
CA LEU A 415 -12.58 11.41 2.86
C LEU A 415 -14.03 10.89 2.80
N ARG A 416 -14.92 11.65 2.15
CA ARG A 416 -16.31 11.22 1.92
C ARG A 416 -16.38 9.86 1.23
N ARG A 417 -15.61 9.64 0.17
CA ARG A 417 -15.60 8.39 -0.62
C ARG A 417 -15.01 7.18 0.10
N ASN A 418 -14.28 7.40 1.19
CA ASN A 418 -13.76 6.32 2.04
C ASN A 418 -14.75 5.93 3.15
N GLN A 419 -15.78 6.73 3.39
CA GLN A 419 -16.72 6.51 4.50
C GLN A 419 -17.91 5.64 4.08
N ASN A 420 -18.22 4.66 4.91
CA ASN A 420 -19.43 3.87 4.81
C ASN A 420 -20.62 4.64 5.38
N LEU A 421 -21.16 5.58 4.60
CA LEU A 421 -22.31 6.43 4.96
C LEU A 421 -23.45 6.40 3.91
N GLY A 422 -23.69 5.24 3.31
CA GLY A 422 -24.68 5.03 2.24
C GLY A 422 -24.43 5.95 1.05
N GLU A 423 -25.49 6.50 0.46
CA GLU A 423 -25.41 7.46 -0.65
C GLU A 423 -24.54 8.69 -0.33
N ALA A 424 -24.45 9.09 0.95
CA ALA A 424 -23.59 10.19 1.38
C ALA A 424 -22.10 9.82 1.40
N GLY A 425 -21.78 8.52 1.43
CA GLY A 425 -20.42 7.95 1.45
C GLY A 425 -19.77 7.79 0.07
N GLY A 426 -20.43 8.21 -1.01
CA GLY A 426 -19.83 8.26 -2.34
C GLY A 426 -20.35 7.20 -3.32
N ALA A 427 -19.55 6.93 -4.35
CA ALA A 427 -20.01 6.28 -5.58
C ALA A 427 -19.98 4.74 -5.51
N HIS A 428 -20.80 4.13 -6.35
CA HIS A 428 -20.79 2.70 -6.61
C HIS A 428 -19.60 2.35 -7.49
N LEU A 429 -18.70 1.51 -6.99
CA LEU A 429 -17.46 1.16 -7.65
C LEU A 429 -17.54 -0.27 -8.18
N PRO A 430 -17.08 -0.55 -9.40
CA PRO A 430 -17.05 -1.92 -9.89
C PRO A 430 -15.98 -2.72 -9.13
N ARG A 431 -16.31 -3.95 -8.74
CA ARG A 431 -15.46 -4.77 -7.88
C ARG A 431 -14.47 -5.61 -8.68
N ALA A 432 -13.22 -5.67 -8.22
CA ALA A 432 -12.23 -6.61 -8.72
C ALA A 432 -12.68 -8.06 -8.43
N GLY A 433 -13.10 -8.78 -9.47
CA GLY A 433 -13.68 -10.13 -9.35
C GLY A 433 -15.17 -10.22 -9.70
N GLY A 434 -15.78 -9.12 -10.13
CA GLY A 434 -17.18 -9.07 -10.55
C GLY A 434 -18.11 -8.57 -9.44
N GLY A 435 -19.20 -7.93 -9.86
CA GLY A 435 -20.14 -7.23 -8.98
C GLY A 435 -19.80 -5.76 -8.78
N THR A 436 -20.51 -5.14 -7.84
CA THR A 436 -20.41 -3.72 -7.50
C THR A 436 -20.17 -3.58 -6.01
N THR A 437 -19.15 -2.83 -5.65
CA THR A 437 -18.92 -2.35 -4.29
C THR A 437 -19.70 -1.06 -4.06
N VAL A 438 -20.48 -1.01 -2.99
CA VAL A 438 -21.25 0.17 -2.56
C VAL A 438 -20.80 0.61 -1.17
N PRO A 439 -20.98 1.88 -0.79
CA PRO A 439 -20.73 2.32 0.57
C PRO A 439 -21.68 1.61 1.55
N GLY A 440 -21.14 1.10 2.65
CA GLY A 440 -21.91 0.62 3.79
C GLY A 440 -22.62 1.76 4.54
N THR A 441 -23.32 1.47 5.63
CA THR A 441 -24.10 2.47 6.39
C THR A 441 -23.69 2.58 7.87
N ASP A 442 -22.58 1.97 8.26
CA ASP A 442 -22.16 1.88 9.66
C ASP A 442 -21.47 3.16 10.18
N GLY A 443 -21.11 4.08 9.29
CA GLY A 443 -20.45 5.34 9.60
C GLY A 443 -18.91 5.28 9.63
N GLY A 444 -18.34 4.09 9.57
CA GLY A 444 -16.89 3.87 9.63
C GLY A 444 -16.17 4.09 8.29
N ALA A 445 -14.88 3.77 8.23
CA ALA A 445 -14.06 4.02 7.04
C ALA A 445 -13.28 2.82 6.51
N THR A 446 -13.09 2.84 5.20
CA THR A 446 -12.26 1.92 4.41
C THR A 446 -10.86 2.50 4.18
N TYR A 447 -9.92 1.72 3.64
CA TYR A 447 -8.54 2.17 3.39
C TYR A 447 -8.42 3.04 2.14
N MET A 448 -9.13 2.63 1.10
CA MET A 448 -9.35 3.38 -0.14
C MET A 448 -10.83 3.21 -0.51
N PRO A 449 -11.41 4.07 -1.36
CA PRO A 449 -12.79 3.93 -1.78
C PRO A 449 -13.09 2.51 -2.30
N GLY A 450 -14.01 1.82 -1.62
CA GLY A 450 -14.41 0.44 -1.96
C GLY A 450 -13.36 -0.64 -1.73
N ASN A 451 -12.27 -0.36 -0.99
CA ASN A 451 -11.23 -1.33 -0.67
C ASN A 451 -10.85 -1.29 0.82
N SER A 452 -10.85 -2.47 1.45
CA SER A 452 -10.48 -2.61 2.85
C SER A 452 -9.60 -3.83 3.11
N PRO A 453 -8.44 -3.67 3.77
CA PRO A 453 -7.65 -4.79 4.27
C PRO A 453 -8.36 -5.66 5.30
N ALA A 454 -9.46 -5.17 5.89
CA ALA A 454 -10.33 -5.90 6.81
C ALA A 454 -11.32 -6.85 6.11
N GLY A 455 -11.36 -6.79 4.78
CA GLY A 455 -12.22 -7.62 3.95
C GLY A 455 -13.45 -6.87 3.45
N GLU A 456 -14.39 -7.63 2.91
CA GLU A 456 -15.63 -7.14 2.32
C GLU A 456 -16.76 -8.13 2.62
N ASP A 457 -17.98 -7.63 2.71
CA ASP A 457 -19.19 -8.42 2.90
C ASP A 457 -20.03 -8.41 1.63
N GLN A 458 -20.56 -9.57 1.25
CA GLN A 458 -21.58 -9.65 0.21
C GLN A 458 -22.95 -9.38 0.84
N VAL A 459 -23.58 -8.27 0.47
CA VAL A 459 -24.85 -7.80 1.05
C VAL A 459 -26.05 -8.02 0.12
N GLY A 460 -25.80 -8.54 -1.09
CA GLY A 460 -26.83 -8.88 -2.08
C GLY A 460 -26.23 -9.65 -3.26
N ASP A 461 -27.07 -9.97 -4.25
CA ASP A 461 -26.60 -10.63 -5.46
C ASP A 461 -25.66 -9.69 -6.25
N GLY A 462 -24.38 -10.03 -6.29
CA GLY A 462 -23.34 -9.21 -6.91
C GLY A 462 -23.07 -7.85 -6.23
N ILE A 463 -23.59 -7.58 -5.03
CA ILE A 463 -23.37 -6.33 -4.29
C ILE A 463 -22.51 -6.57 -3.06
N TYR A 464 -21.46 -5.77 -2.91
CA TYR A 464 -20.43 -5.90 -1.88
C TYR A 464 -20.25 -4.59 -1.11
N VAL A 465 -19.82 -4.68 0.15
CA VAL A 465 -19.44 -3.55 1.00
C VAL A 465 -18.05 -3.81 1.55
N ALA A 466 -17.11 -2.90 1.32
CA ALA A 466 -15.79 -2.97 1.95
C ALA A 466 -15.91 -2.61 3.44
N ARG A 467 -15.29 -3.41 4.32
CA ARG A 467 -15.50 -3.27 5.76
C ARG A 467 -14.83 -2.03 6.35
N SER A 468 -15.54 -1.37 7.25
CA SER A 468 -14.99 -0.35 8.13
C SER A 468 -14.02 -0.97 9.14
N TYR A 469 -12.93 -0.28 9.48
CA TYR A 469 -12.02 -0.74 10.53
C TYR A 469 -11.32 0.40 11.29
N GLY A 470 -10.89 0.10 12.51
CA GLY A 470 -10.56 1.10 13.54
C GLY A 470 -9.55 2.14 13.12
N SER A 471 -8.38 1.73 12.66
CA SER A 471 -7.32 2.68 12.27
C SER A 471 -7.75 3.65 11.18
N MET A 472 -8.60 3.21 10.23
CA MET A 472 -9.09 4.08 9.17
C MET A 472 -10.25 4.93 9.61
N THR A 473 -11.14 4.44 10.48
CA THR A 473 -12.18 5.29 11.05
C THR A 473 -11.58 6.41 11.92
N TYR A 474 -10.52 6.14 12.70
CA TYR A 474 -9.79 7.20 13.40
C TYR A 474 -9.15 8.20 12.42
N ALA A 475 -8.46 7.68 11.40
CA ALA A 475 -7.84 8.51 10.37
C ALA A 475 -8.85 9.42 9.65
N LEU A 476 -10.03 8.89 9.31
CA LEU A 476 -11.14 9.63 8.71
C LEU A 476 -11.61 10.76 9.63
N THR A 477 -11.98 10.42 10.87
CA THR A 477 -12.53 11.39 11.83
C THR A 477 -11.57 12.54 12.08
N ARG A 478 -10.29 12.25 12.33
CA ARG A 478 -9.29 13.31 12.50
C ARG A 478 -9.12 14.15 11.25
N SER A 479 -9.10 13.53 10.08
CA SER A 479 -8.95 14.27 8.82
C SER A 479 -10.13 15.21 8.56
N TYR A 480 -11.36 14.81 8.85
CA TYR A 480 -12.52 15.70 8.76
C TYR A 480 -12.42 16.91 9.68
N LEU A 481 -12.04 16.70 10.95
CA LEU A 481 -11.87 17.79 11.91
C LEU A 481 -10.77 18.77 11.48
N ILE A 482 -9.67 18.27 10.90
CA ILE A 482 -8.59 19.10 10.37
C ILE A 482 -9.03 19.88 9.14
N CYS A 483 -9.84 19.29 8.27
CA CYS A 483 -10.43 19.97 7.12
C CYS A 483 -11.61 20.90 7.48
N GLY A 484 -11.78 21.25 8.77
CA GLY A 484 -12.73 22.27 9.22
C GLY A 484 -14.16 21.79 9.48
N LEU A 485 -14.43 20.47 9.44
CA LEU A 485 -15.73 19.97 9.88
C LEU A 485 -15.83 19.96 11.41
N THR A 486 -17.06 20.06 11.92
CA THR A 486 -17.34 20.04 13.36
C THR A 486 -18.02 18.73 13.76
N SER A 487 -18.14 18.49 15.07
CA SER A 487 -18.89 17.35 15.63
C SER A 487 -20.36 17.28 15.22
N GLN A 488 -20.93 18.39 14.74
CA GLN A 488 -22.32 18.46 14.26
C GLN A 488 -22.49 18.01 12.80
N ASP A 489 -21.40 17.90 12.04
CA ASP A 489 -21.48 17.36 10.68
C ASP A 489 -21.81 15.86 10.75
N GLN A 490 -22.83 15.43 9.99
CA GLN A 490 -23.31 14.05 9.97
C GLN A 490 -22.17 13.04 9.72
N ARG A 491 -21.17 13.39 8.90
CA ARG A 491 -20.04 12.53 8.59
C ARG A 491 -19.16 12.30 9.81
N VAL A 492 -18.89 13.37 10.57
CA VAL A 492 -18.10 13.30 11.82
C VAL A 492 -18.89 12.56 12.89
N ALA A 493 -20.16 12.92 13.09
CA ALA A 493 -21.02 12.28 14.10
C ALA A 493 -21.15 10.76 13.88
N ALA A 494 -21.37 10.31 12.63
CA ALA A 494 -21.48 8.89 12.31
C ALA A 494 -20.16 8.13 12.59
N ALA A 495 -19.02 8.72 12.25
CA ALA A 495 -17.72 8.12 12.51
C ALA A 495 -17.42 8.05 14.02
N VAL A 496 -17.74 9.09 14.79
CA VAL A 496 -17.61 9.10 16.26
C VAL A 496 -18.47 8.01 16.91
N VAL A 497 -19.71 7.84 16.45
CA VAL A 497 -20.58 6.75 16.91
C VAL A 497 -19.97 5.38 16.61
N TRP A 498 -19.42 5.18 15.40
CA TRP A 498 -18.73 3.94 15.05
C TRP A 498 -17.53 3.69 15.98
N LEU A 499 -16.71 4.72 16.24
CA LEU A 499 -15.54 4.63 17.11
C LEU A 499 -15.92 4.26 18.55
N ALA A 500 -16.94 4.91 19.12
CA ALA A 500 -17.37 4.64 20.48
C ALA A 500 -17.91 3.21 20.66
N ARG A 501 -18.66 2.70 19.67
CA ARG A 501 -19.18 1.33 19.68
C ARG A 501 -18.11 0.26 19.50
N ASN A 502 -17.08 0.58 18.72
CA ASN A 502 -16.02 -0.37 18.37
C ASN A 502 -14.71 -0.16 19.14
N PHE A 503 -14.72 0.68 20.19
CA PHE A 503 -13.52 1.01 20.94
C PHE A 503 -12.85 -0.24 21.52
N SER A 504 -11.57 -0.43 21.20
CA SER A 504 -10.75 -1.53 21.71
C SER A 504 -9.30 -1.10 21.79
N VAL A 505 -8.66 -1.36 22.94
CA VAL A 505 -7.20 -1.26 23.11
C VAL A 505 -6.50 -2.60 22.85
N ARG A 506 -7.25 -3.69 22.67
CA ARG A 506 -6.67 -5.04 22.50
C ARG A 506 -6.45 -5.44 21.05
N SER A 507 -7.21 -4.85 20.14
CA SER A 507 -7.21 -5.19 18.72
C SER A 507 -7.66 -3.99 17.88
N ASN A 508 -7.30 -3.98 16.61
CA ASN A 508 -7.86 -3.06 15.62
C ASN A 508 -9.24 -3.61 15.17
N PRO A 509 -10.37 -2.98 15.54
CA PRO A 509 -11.71 -3.51 15.27
C PRO A 509 -12.05 -3.52 13.77
N GLY A 510 -12.95 -4.41 13.35
CA GLY A 510 -13.46 -4.53 11.97
C GLY A 510 -12.91 -5.73 11.18
N PHE A 511 -11.90 -6.44 11.69
CA PHE A 511 -11.35 -7.66 11.09
C PHE A 511 -12.05 -8.90 11.64
N ASP A 512 -12.52 -9.79 10.77
CA ASP A 512 -13.08 -11.10 11.17
C ASP A 512 -12.02 -12.10 11.59
N ASP A 513 -10.82 -12.02 11.00
CA ASP A 513 -9.69 -12.87 11.34
C ASP A 513 -8.97 -12.28 12.57
N PRO A 514 -9.03 -12.93 13.74
CA PRO A 514 -8.39 -12.43 14.94
C PRO A 514 -6.87 -12.26 14.79
N ALA A 515 -6.20 -13.03 13.90
CA ALA A 515 -4.78 -12.85 13.64
C ALA A 515 -4.51 -11.51 12.94
N ARG A 516 -5.36 -11.12 11.99
CA ARG A 516 -5.27 -9.85 11.26
C ARG A 516 -5.64 -8.64 12.11
N ALA A 517 -6.49 -8.83 13.13
CA ALA A 517 -6.87 -7.77 14.07
C ALA A 517 -5.68 -7.28 14.94
N GLY A 518 -4.58 -8.04 14.99
CA GLY A 518 -3.32 -7.66 15.63
C GLY A 518 -2.31 -6.98 14.72
N ASP A 519 -2.58 -6.83 13.42
CA ASP A 519 -1.70 -6.11 12.50
C ASP A 519 -1.75 -4.60 12.76
N GLY A 520 -0.59 -3.94 12.88
CA GLY A 520 -0.53 -2.47 12.92
C GLY A 520 -1.10 -1.83 14.19
N LEU A 521 -1.05 -2.53 15.33
CA LEU A 521 -1.63 -2.07 16.59
C LEU A 521 -1.00 -0.78 17.12
N TYR A 522 0.31 -0.59 16.98
CA TYR A 522 0.97 0.62 17.49
C TYR A 522 0.67 1.84 16.63
N TYR A 523 0.63 1.68 15.30
CA TYR A 523 0.10 2.70 14.41
C TYR A 523 -1.37 3.01 14.73
N TYR A 524 -2.18 1.98 14.99
CA TYR A 524 -3.58 2.13 15.39
C TYR A 524 -3.74 2.92 16.69
N TYR A 525 -2.93 2.65 17.72
CA TYR A 525 -2.95 3.42 18.97
C TYR A 525 -2.58 4.89 18.75
N MET A 526 -1.58 5.16 17.89
CA MET A 526 -1.21 6.52 17.54
C MET A 526 -2.37 7.24 16.82
N ALA A 527 -3.02 6.58 15.87
CA ALA A 527 -4.17 7.14 15.17
C ALA A 527 -5.34 7.38 16.13
N MET A 528 -5.62 6.44 17.03
CA MET A 528 -6.63 6.57 18.09
C MET A 528 -6.39 7.79 18.96
N ALA A 529 -5.25 7.89 19.64
CA ALA A 529 -5.00 8.97 20.60
C ALA A 529 -4.97 10.35 19.91
N ARG A 530 -4.33 10.45 18.74
CA ARG A 530 -4.30 11.71 17.96
C ARG A 530 -5.69 12.18 17.55
N THR A 531 -6.61 11.25 17.31
CA THR A 531 -7.99 11.54 16.89
C THR A 531 -8.86 11.89 18.09
N LEU A 532 -8.87 11.04 19.12
CA LEU A 532 -9.72 11.21 20.29
C LEU A 532 -9.37 12.47 21.08
N ARG A 533 -8.12 12.94 21.02
CA ARG A 533 -7.74 14.26 21.57
C ARG A 533 -8.48 15.45 20.93
N LEU A 534 -9.01 15.29 19.71
CA LEU A 534 -9.76 16.33 19.00
C LEU A 534 -11.29 16.16 19.11
N VAL A 535 -11.76 15.05 19.67
CA VAL A 535 -13.18 14.75 19.81
C VAL A 535 -13.61 15.08 21.24
N ASP A 536 -14.73 15.78 21.39
CA ASP A 536 -15.29 16.07 22.71
C ASP A 536 -15.66 14.75 23.42
N ASP A 537 -15.12 14.54 24.63
CA ASP A 537 -15.31 13.30 25.39
C ASP A 537 -16.80 13.01 25.65
N GLU A 538 -17.65 14.05 25.74
CA GLU A 538 -19.11 13.92 25.90
C GLU A 538 -19.81 13.21 24.72
N LEU A 539 -19.19 13.17 23.54
CA LEU A 539 -19.74 12.52 22.35
C LEU A 539 -19.38 11.03 22.26
N LEU A 540 -18.41 10.58 23.04
CA LEU A 540 -17.94 9.20 23.05
C LEU A 540 -18.84 8.37 23.95
N ILE A 541 -20.02 8.00 23.45
CA ILE A 541 -21.01 7.24 24.23
C ILE A 541 -21.03 5.77 23.80
N ARG A 542 -20.83 4.87 24.77
CA ARG A 542 -20.91 3.41 24.61
C ARG A 542 -22.35 2.96 24.38
N GLU A 543 -22.52 1.72 23.91
CA GLU A 543 -23.86 1.14 23.69
C GLU A 543 -24.73 1.07 24.95
N ASP A 544 -24.11 0.95 26.13
CA ASP A 544 -24.79 0.95 27.42
C ASP A 544 -25.14 2.36 27.94
N GLY A 545 -24.83 3.40 27.16
CA GLY A 545 -25.09 4.80 27.50
C GLY A 545 -24.04 5.45 28.39
N SER A 546 -22.98 4.74 28.78
CA SER A 546 -21.86 5.33 29.53
C SER A 546 -20.91 6.09 28.62
N THR A 547 -20.28 7.14 29.16
CA THR A 547 -19.20 7.86 28.47
C THR A 547 -17.93 7.00 28.45
N LEU A 548 -17.30 6.91 27.28
CA LEU A 548 -16.03 6.25 27.06
C LEU A 548 -14.88 7.17 27.51
N ASP A 549 -14.29 6.86 28.65
CA ASP A 549 -13.00 7.42 29.05
C ASP A 549 -11.87 6.59 28.44
N TRP A 550 -11.55 6.89 27.18
CA TRP A 550 -10.56 6.15 26.42
C TRP A 550 -9.15 6.21 27.03
N ARG A 551 -8.81 7.28 27.77
CA ARG A 551 -7.48 7.44 28.41
C ARG A 551 -7.31 6.44 29.54
N THR A 552 -8.35 6.21 30.34
CA THR A 552 -8.32 5.22 31.44
C THR A 552 -8.15 3.78 30.95
N GLU A 553 -8.44 3.49 29.69
CA GLU A 553 -8.22 2.17 29.08
C GLU A 553 -6.89 2.10 28.33
N LEU A 554 -6.55 3.14 27.56
CA LEU A 554 -5.35 3.14 26.71
C LEU A 554 -4.06 3.28 27.52
N LEU A 555 -4.02 4.15 28.52
CA LEU A 555 -2.79 4.38 29.30
C LEU A 555 -2.36 3.12 30.06
N PRO A 556 -3.21 2.49 30.90
CA PRO A 556 -2.78 1.28 31.62
C PRO A 556 -2.45 0.12 30.67
N HIS A 557 -3.16 0.01 29.54
CA HIS A 557 -2.85 -0.99 28.53
C HIS A 557 -1.44 -0.80 27.96
N LEU A 558 -1.09 0.41 27.51
CA LEU A 558 0.24 0.68 26.96
C LEU A 558 1.34 0.53 28.01
N LEU A 559 1.14 1.03 29.24
CA LEU A 559 2.11 0.84 30.33
C LEU A 559 2.34 -0.66 30.59
N GLY A 560 1.27 -1.45 30.62
CA GLY A 560 1.35 -2.91 30.79
C GLY A 560 2.05 -3.66 29.65
N GLN A 561 2.18 -3.06 28.45
CA GLN A 561 2.92 -3.63 27.33
C GLN A 561 4.41 -3.26 27.31
N GLN A 562 4.86 -2.29 28.12
CA GLN A 562 6.27 -1.88 28.10
C GLN A 562 7.17 -3.03 28.58
N ARG A 563 8.25 -3.24 27.84
CA ARG A 563 9.28 -4.23 28.16
C ARG A 563 10.22 -3.68 29.21
N ILE A 564 10.94 -4.57 29.89
CA ILE A 564 11.91 -4.21 30.94
C ILE A 564 13.05 -3.32 30.43
N ASP A 565 13.36 -3.37 29.14
CA ASP A 565 14.35 -2.51 28.50
C ASP A 565 13.83 -1.11 28.14
N GLY A 566 12.55 -0.83 28.42
CA GLY A 566 11.88 0.44 28.13
C GLY A 566 11.20 0.51 26.76
N SER A 567 11.33 -0.54 25.94
CA SER A 567 10.75 -0.56 24.60
C SER A 567 9.31 -1.08 24.56
N TRP A 568 8.66 -0.84 23.43
CA TRP A 568 7.44 -1.53 23.03
C TRP A 568 7.65 -2.27 21.72
N ALA A 569 6.96 -3.38 21.51
CA ALA A 569 6.87 -4.05 20.22
C ALA A 569 5.52 -4.76 20.09
N ASN A 570 5.09 -5.01 18.86
CA ASN A 570 3.91 -5.84 18.60
C ASN A 570 4.29 -7.31 18.67
N GLU A 571 3.79 -7.98 19.69
CA GLU A 571 3.99 -9.42 19.92
C GLU A 571 2.93 -10.28 19.23
N HIS A 572 1.91 -9.68 18.64
CA HIS A 572 0.87 -10.38 17.89
C HIS A 572 1.21 -10.52 16.41
N SER A 573 1.87 -9.51 15.83
CA SER A 573 2.21 -9.48 14.41
C SER A 573 3.48 -8.67 14.16
N SER A 574 4.31 -9.16 13.24
CA SER A 574 5.47 -8.42 12.72
C SER A 574 5.16 -7.65 11.43
N ARG A 575 3.91 -7.70 10.95
CA ARG A 575 3.46 -7.02 9.74
C ARG A 575 3.64 -5.51 9.89
N TRP A 576 3.96 -4.85 8.77
CA TRP A 576 4.27 -3.41 8.72
C TRP A 576 5.38 -3.02 9.69
N TYR A 577 6.31 -3.95 9.90
CA TYR A 577 7.50 -3.79 10.74
C TYR A 577 7.21 -3.56 12.23
N GLU A 578 6.00 -3.82 12.72
CA GLU A 578 5.70 -3.65 14.16
C GLU A 578 6.33 -4.72 15.07
N GLY A 579 7.06 -5.69 14.49
CA GLY A 579 8.00 -6.50 15.27
C GLY A 579 9.22 -5.70 15.75
N SER A 580 9.47 -4.52 15.18
CA SER A 580 10.56 -3.61 15.53
C SER A 580 10.30 -2.90 16.86
N PRO A 581 11.15 -3.11 17.89
CA PRO A 581 11.01 -2.40 19.15
C PRO A 581 11.23 -0.89 19.00
N THR A 582 12.09 -0.48 18.07
CA THR A 582 12.39 0.93 17.82
C THR A 582 11.20 1.66 17.21
N LEU A 583 10.59 1.10 16.15
CA LEU A 583 9.40 1.68 15.53
C LEU A 583 8.23 1.77 16.52
N CYS A 584 7.90 0.67 17.20
CA CYS A 584 6.79 0.62 18.15
C CYS A 584 7.01 1.53 19.35
N THR A 585 8.25 1.73 19.81
CA THR A 585 8.55 2.72 20.86
C THR A 585 8.29 4.14 20.38
N GLY A 586 8.63 4.49 19.13
CA GLY A 586 8.27 5.76 18.52
C GLY A 586 6.75 6.01 18.51
N PHE A 587 5.98 5.03 18.05
CA PHE A 587 4.52 5.09 18.08
C PHE A 587 3.95 5.19 19.50
N ALA A 588 4.49 4.42 20.45
CA ALA A 588 4.04 4.42 21.84
C ALA A 588 4.25 5.80 22.48
N LEU A 589 5.43 6.42 22.31
CA LEU A 589 5.71 7.77 22.82
C LEU A 589 4.75 8.81 22.22
N LEU A 590 4.51 8.76 20.91
CA LEU A 590 3.56 9.67 20.25
C LEU A 590 2.12 9.45 20.73
N THR A 591 1.75 8.21 21.04
CA THR A 591 0.45 7.87 21.60
C THR A 591 0.30 8.43 23.01
N LEU A 592 1.28 8.19 23.88
CA LEU A 592 1.30 8.71 25.25
C LEU A 592 1.25 10.25 25.27
N ALA A 593 2.02 10.91 24.40
CA ALA A 593 1.99 12.37 24.27
C ALA A 593 0.65 12.92 23.77
N ALA A 594 -0.10 12.16 22.97
CA ALA A 594 -1.45 12.54 22.56
C ALA A 594 -2.53 12.17 23.60
N SER A 595 -2.17 11.39 24.62
CA SER A 595 -3.08 10.95 25.68
C SER A 595 -2.98 11.80 26.95
N ASP A 596 -1.95 12.64 27.06
CA ASP A 596 -1.77 13.55 28.18
C ASP A 596 -2.78 14.70 28.17
N SER A 597 -3.11 15.20 29.36
CA SER A 597 -4.22 16.13 29.63
C SER A 597 -3.89 17.57 29.24
#